data_AF-A0AAW1M1S1-F1
#
_entry.id   AF-A0AAW1M1S1-F1
#
_cell.length_a   1.000
_cell.length_b   1.000
_cell.length_c   1.000
_cell.angle_alpha   90.00
_cell.angle_beta   90.00
_cell.angle_gamma   90.00
#
_symmetry.space_group_name_H-M   'P 1'
#
loop_
_entity.id
_entity.type
_entity.pdbx_description
1 polymer ?
#
loop_
_entity_poly.entity_id
_entity_poly.type
_entity_poly.pdbx_seq_one_letter_code
_entity_poly.pdbx_strand_id
1 'polypeptide(L)'
;MADIADHYNLSHRTTTARIIRRIKLENFMCHTSLEIEFGDRVNFITGQNGSGKSAILTALCVAFGSRARSTNRASTLKDFIKTGCSYASVMVEIKNEGEDAFKREIYGRSIIIERRITDSSSSTVVKDYQGLSLPDFD
;
A
#
# COMPACT_ATOMS: atom_id res chain seq x y z
N MET A 1 6.94 -18.68 45.30
CA MET A 1 7.37 -17.27 45.29
C MET A 1 7.86 -17.04 43.87
N ALA A 2 7.02 -16.46 43.01
CA ALA A 2 7.31 -16.34 41.58
C ALA A 2 8.55 -15.46 41.38
N ASP A 3 9.49 -15.94 40.56
CA ASP A 3 10.75 -15.27 40.29
C ASP A 3 10.52 -13.95 39.56
N ILE A 4 11.19 -12.89 40.03
CA ILE A 4 11.16 -11.54 39.47
C ILE A 4 11.64 -11.50 37.99
N ALA A 5 12.22 -12.60 37.50
CA ALA A 5 12.67 -12.78 36.12
C ALA A 5 11.52 -12.97 35.10
N ASP A 6 10.33 -13.43 35.52
CA ASP A 6 9.22 -13.68 34.59
C ASP A 6 8.59 -12.38 34.04
N HIS A 7 8.87 -11.23 34.66
CA HIS A 7 8.32 -9.94 34.24
C HIS A 7 9.13 -9.17 33.19
N TYR A 8 10.35 -9.62 32.83
CA TYR A 8 11.19 -8.98 31.81
C TYR A 8 11.11 -9.63 30.41
N ASN A 9 10.41 -10.76 30.28
CA ASN A 9 10.17 -11.44 29.00
C ASN A 9 8.84 -11.04 28.35
N LEU A 10 8.50 -9.75 28.36
CA LEU A 10 7.59 -9.23 27.33
C LEU A 10 8.39 -9.17 26.02
N SER A 11 8.53 -10.33 25.39
CA SER A 11 9.11 -10.49 24.07
C SER A 11 8.65 -9.34 23.18
N HIS A 12 9.60 -8.64 22.56
CA HIS A 12 9.30 -7.71 21.50
C HIS A 12 8.69 -8.54 20.37
N ARG A 13 7.37 -8.71 20.39
CA ARG A 13 6.63 -9.35 19.31
C ARG A 13 6.99 -8.57 18.06
N THR A 14 7.87 -9.15 17.25
CA THR A 14 8.28 -8.53 16.01
C THR A 14 7.09 -8.71 15.09
N THR A 15 6.28 -7.66 14.96
CA THR A 15 5.13 -7.67 14.05
C THR A 15 5.67 -7.95 12.64
N THR A 16 5.39 -9.15 12.14
CA THR A 16 5.90 -9.63 10.85
C THR A 16 4.83 -9.56 9.76
N ALA A 17 3.61 -9.17 10.11
CA ALA A 17 2.52 -8.86 9.19
C ALA A 17 2.20 -7.36 9.19
N ARG A 18 1.36 -6.91 8.24
CA ARG A 18 0.81 -5.53 8.15
C ARG A 18 1.81 -4.43 7.83
N ILE A 19 3.02 -4.79 7.39
CA ILE A 19 4.05 -3.85 6.91
C ILE A 19 3.86 -3.66 5.40
N ILE A 20 3.83 -2.41 4.92
CA ILE A 20 3.87 -2.14 3.48
C ILE A 20 5.26 -2.50 2.96
N ARG A 21 5.35 -3.47 2.05
CA ARG A 21 6.61 -3.93 1.45
C ARG A 21 6.95 -3.18 0.17
N ARG A 22 5.94 -2.86 -0.62
CA ARG A 22 6.15 -2.30 -1.95
C ARG A 22 4.99 -1.43 -2.37
N ILE A 23 5.31 -0.40 -3.15
CA ILE A 23 4.33 0.37 -3.92
C ILE A 23 4.78 0.46 -5.37
N LYS A 24 3.85 0.27 -6.30
CA LYS A 24 4.05 0.51 -7.73
C LYS A 24 3.01 1.50 -8.23
N LEU A 25 3.47 2.53 -8.93
CA LEU A 25 2.64 3.55 -9.56
C LEU A 25 2.78 3.47 -11.07
N GLU A 26 1.66 3.58 -11.77
CA GLU A 26 1.62 3.77 -13.22
C GLU A 26 0.73 4.95 -13.56
N ASN A 27 1.24 5.87 -14.38
CA ASN A 27 0.54 7.07 -14.85
C ASN A 27 -0.14 7.86 -13.72
N PHE A 28 0.51 7.95 -12.56
CA PHE A 28 -0.03 8.58 -11.36
C PHE A 28 0.66 9.93 -11.09
N MET A 29 -0.10 11.01 -11.15
CA MET A 29 0.37 12.39 -10.98
C MET A 29 1.56 12.70 -11.92
N CYS A 30 2.76 12.88 -11.36
CA CYS A 30 3.97 13.16 -12.14
C CYS A 30 4.69 11.90 -12.63
N HIS A 31 4.36 10.72 -12.10
CA HIS A 31 5.07 9.46 -12.35
C HIS A 31 4.44 8.65 -13.48
N THR A 32 5.20 8.37 -14.55
CA THR A 32 4.79 7.41 -15.58
C THR A 32 4.90 5.98 -15.05
N SER A 33 6.04 5.67 -14.41
CA SER A 33 6.27 4.41 -13.71
C SER A 33 7.18 4.70 -12.52
N LEU A 34 6.80 4.19 -11.34
CA LEU A 34 7.62 4.25 -10.12
C LEU A 34 7.39 2.97 -9.34
N GLU A 35 8.45 2.34 -8.88
CA GLU A 35 8.39 1.18 -7.99
C GLU A 35 9.35 1.41 -6.82
N ILE A 36 8.86 1.19 -5.60
CA ILE A 36 9.63 1.39 -4.37
C ILE A 36 9.42 0.18 -3.48
N GLU A 37 10.52 -0.44 -3.06
CA GLU A 37 10.55 -1.40 -1.96
C GLU A 37 10.83 -0.67 -0.64
N PHE A 38 10.06 -0.99 0.38
CA PHE A 38 10.19 -0.46 1.73
C PHE A 38 10.87 -1.47 2.64
N GLY A 39 11.73 -0.99 3.54
CA GLY A 39 12.25 -1.76 4.65
C GLY A 39 11.21 -1.98 5.75
N ASP A 40 11.44 -3.01 6.58
CA ASP A 40 10.51 -3.49 7.60
C ASP A 40 10.30 -2.53 8.80
N ARG A 41 11.01 -1.39 8.84
CA ARG A 41 10.98 -0.44 9.96
C ARG A 41 10.73 0.99 9.47
N VAL A 42 11.75 1.84 9.49
CA VAL A 42 11.67 3.24 9.12
C VAL A 42 12.19 3.42 7.71
N ASN A 43 11.44 4.12 6.88
CA ASN A 43 11.78 4.43 5.51
C ASN A 43 11.88 5.96 5.34
N PHE A 44 13.00 6.43 4.79
CA PHE A 44 13.21 7.85 4.49
C PHE A 44 13.05 8.10 2.99
N ILE A 45 12.02 8.86 2.62
CA ILE A 45 11.80 9.29 1.23
C ILE A 45 12.41 10.68 1.06
N THR A 46 13.53 10.78 0.36
CA THR A 46 14.28 12.02 0.17
C THR A 46 14.31 12.44 -1.32
N GLY A 47 14.76 13.67 -1.61
CA GLY A 47 14.85 14.20 -2.97
C GLY A 47 14.49 15.69 -3.05
N GLN A 48 14.75 16.31 -4.20
CA GLN A 48 14.51 17.73 -4.44
C GLN A 48 13.03 18.13 -4.35
N ASN A 49 12.74 19.40 -4.05
CA ASN A 49 11.37 19.91 -4.08
C ASN A 49 10.76 19.72 -5.48
N GLY A 50 9.49 19.30 -5.54
CA GLY A 50 8.82 19.00 -6.81
C GLY A 50 9.11 17.61 -7.41
N SER A 51 10.01 16.80 -6.84
CA SER A 51 10.37 15.47 -7.38
C SER A 51 9.28 14.38 -7.26
N GLY A 52 8.09 14.73 -6.76
CA GLY A 52 6.99 13.78 -6.63
C GLY A 52 6.98 12.92 -5.36
N LYS A 53 7.77 13.25 -4.32
CA LYS A 53 7.80 12.50 -3.04
C LYS A 53 6.42 12.38 -2.39
N SER A 54 5.68 13.49 -2.31
CA SER A 54 4.32 13.49 -1.73
C SER A 54 3.34 12.63 -2.53
N ALA A 55 3.61 12.37 -3.81
CA ALA A 55 2.76 11.48 -4.61
C ALA A 55 2.78 10.05 -4.09
N ILE A 56 3.87 9.60 -3.43
CA ILE A 56 3.96 8.27 -2.81
C ILE A 56 2.97 8.17 -1.65
N LEU A 57 2.96 9.17 -0.75
CA LEU A 57 2.00 9.23 0.35
C LEU A 57 0.56 9.36 -0.17
N THR A 58 0.33 10.21 -1.16
CA THR A 58 -0.98 10.37 -1.80
C THR A 58 -1.46 9.06 -2.41
N ALA A 59 -0.58 8.31 -3.09
CA ALA A 59 -0.90 7.02 -3.67
C ALA A 59 -1.28 5.99 -2.60
N LEU A 60 -0.55 5.93 -1.47
CA LEU A 60 -0.92 5.08 -0.33
C LEU A 60 -2.32 5.41 0.20
N CYS A 61 -2.64 6.69 0.42
CA CYS A 61 -3.97 7.10 0.85
C CYS A 61 -5.05 6.66 -0.14
N VAL A 62 -4.81 6.84 -1.44
CA VAL A 62 -5.75 6.50 -2.52
C VAL A 62 -5.94 4.99 -2.63
N ALA A 63 -4.87 4.19 -2.56
CA ALA A 63 -4.94 2.73 -2.56
C ALA A 63 -5.82 2.20 -1.43
N PHE A 64 -5.72 2.79 -0.24
CA PHE A 64 -6.55 2.45 0.93
C PHE A 64 -7.93 3.12 0.97
N GLY A 65 -8.39 3.69 -0.15
CA GLY A 65 -9.77 4.18 -0.29
C GLY A 65 -10.03 5.57 0.28
N SER A 66 -8.99 6.37 0.57
CA SER A 66 -9.19 7.77 0.95
C SER A 66 -9.88 8.56 -0.16
N ARG A 67 -10.77 9.49 0.22
CA ARG A 67 -11.38 10.41 -0.73
C ARG A 67 -10.31 11.33 -1.32
N ALA A 68 -10.41 11.65 -2.61
CA ALA A 68 -9.43 12.52 -3.28
C ALA A 68 -9.21 13.85 -2.54
N ARG A 69 -10.30 14.50 -2.10
CA ARG A 69 -10.25 15.76 -1.33
C ARG A 69 -9.47 15.65 -0.03
N SER A 70 -9.47 14.49 0.63
CA SER A 70 -8.73 14.25 1.88
C SER A 70 -7.22 14.28 1.70
N THR A 71 -6.73 14.18 0.46
CA THR A 71 -5.29 14.26 0.16
C THR A 71 -4.77 15.69 0.04
N ASN A 72 -5.67 16.70 -0.04
CA ASN A 72 -5.35 18.08 -0.41
C ASN A 72 -4.60 18.24 -1.75
N ARG A 73 -4.69 17.24 -2.63
CA ARG A 73 -4.02 17.24 -3.95
C ARG A 73 -4.99 17.23 -5.13
N ALA A 74 -6.22 16.78 -4.93
CA ALA A 74 -7.19 16.56 -6.00
C ALA A 74 -8.63 16.71 -5.51
N SER A 75 -9.55 17.06 -6.42
CA SER A 75 -10.99 17.14 -6.11
C SER A 75 -11.69 15.81 -6.32
N THR A 76 -11.24 15.03 -7.31
CA THR A 76 -11.77 13.73 -7.73
C THR A 76 -10.63 12.76 -8.01
N LEU A 77 -10.91 11.45 -8.08
CA LEU A 77 -9.88 10.45 -8.29
C LEU A 77 -9.19 10.56 -9.66
N LYS A 78 -9.93 10.92 -10.72
CA LYS A 78 -9.37 11.11 -12.07
C LYS A 78 -8.31 12.22 -12.13
N ASP A 79 -8.35 13.18 -11.21
CA ASP A 79 -7.34 14.25 -11.17
C ASP A 79 -5.96 13.73 -10.75
N PHE A 80 -5.85 12.48 -10.27
CA PHE A 80 -4.58 11.80 -10.05
C PHE A 80 -4.01 11.13 -11.30
N ILE A 81 -4.77 11.05 -12.40
CA ILE A 81 -4.27 10.52 -13.66
C ILE A 81 -3.25 11.50 -14.22
N LYS A 82 -2.07 10.98 -14.57
CA LYS A 82 -1.02 11.78 -15.20
C LYS A 82 -1.56 12.43 -16.47
N THR A 83 -1.29 13.71 -16.64
CA THR A 83 -1.73 14.46 -17.83
C THR A 83 -1.28 13.75 -19.12
N GLY A 84 -2.22 13.55 -20.03
CA GLY A 84 -1.99 12.82 -21.29
C GLY A 84 -2.19 11.31 -21.21
N CYS A 85 -2.50 10.75 -20.03
CA CYS A 85 -2.83 9.34 -19.86
C CYS A 85 -4.35 9.15 -19.66
N SER A 86 -4.85 7.96 -19.99
CA SER A 86 -6.27 7.59 -19.84
C SER A 86 -6.59 6.85 -18.53
N TYR A 87 -5.57 6.47 -17.78
CA TYR A 87 -5.70 5.74 -16.53
C TYR A 87 -4.53 6.00 -15.59
N ALA A 88 -4.72 5.71 -14.32
CA ALA A 88 -3.66 5.53 -13.33
C ALA A 88 -3.84 4.20 -12.60
N SER A 89 -2.74 3.59 -12.16
CA SER A 89 -2.76 2.42 -11.27
C SER A 89 -1.87 2.66 -10.06
N VAL A 90 -2.37 2.27 -8.89
CA VAL A 90 -1.61 2.20 -7.65
C VAL A 90 -1.71 0.79 -7.10
N MET A 91 -0.58 0.09 -7.03
CA MET A 91 -0.48 -1.23 -6.41
C MET A 91 0.33 -1.11 -5.12
N VAL A 92 -0.19 -1.67 -4.04
CA VAL A 92 0.46 -1.74 -2.73
C VAL A 92 0.53 -3.19 -2.29
N GLU A 93 1.72 -3.66 -1.94
CA GLU A 93 1.94 -4.98 -1.38
C GLU A 93 2.20 -4.89 0.12
N ILE A 94 1.46 -5.68 0.88
CA ILE A 94 1.50 -5.71 2.34
C ILE A 94 1.98 -7.09 2.79
N LYS A 95 2.96 -7.10 3.69
CA LYS A 95 3.51 -8.33 4.29
C LYS A 95 2.42 -9.07 5.07
N ASN A 96 2.29 -10.37 4.82
CA ASN A 96 1.31 -11.24 5.46
C ASN A 96 1.98 -12.51 6.03
N GLU A 97 2.95 -12.31 6.92
CA GLU A 97 3.79 -13.37 7.48
C GLU A 97 3.73 -13.35 9.02
N GLY A 98 4.06 -14.47 9.67
CA GLY A 98 4.08 -14.59 11.13
C GLY A 98 2.74 -14.91 11.79
N GLU A 99 2.70 -14.88 13.13
CA GLU A 99 1.52 -15.19 13.95
C GLU A 99 0.34 -14.25 13.67
N ASP A 100 0.65 -13.03 13.24
CA ASP A 100 -0.30 -11.95 12.99
C ASP A 100 -0.82 -11.91 11.53
N ALA A 101 -0.48 -12.91 10.71
CA ALA A 101 -0.90 -12.97 9.31
C ALA A 101 -2.43 -13.08 9.19
N PHE A 102 -3.00 -12.30 8.27
CA PHE A 102 -4.42 -12.29 7.97
C PHE A 102 -4.75 -13.32 6.88
N LYS A 103 -5.57 -14.32 7.21
CA LYS A 103 -6.06 -15.36 6.28
C LYS A 103 -4.95 -15.88 5.36
N ARG A 104 -3.85 -16.33 5.95
CA ARG A 104 -2.61 -16.71 5.23
C ARG A 104 -2.83 -17.85 4.23
N GLU A 105 -3.78 -18.71 4.52
CA GLU A 105 -4.25 -19.78 3.65
C GLU A 105 -4.90 -19.26 2.35
N ILE A 106 -5.44 -18.04 2.35
CA ILE A 106 -6.06 -17.43 1.17
C ILE A 106 -5.09 -16.49 0.45
N TYR A 107 -4.47 -15.56 1.18
CA TYR A 107 -3.62 -14.53 0.57
C TYR A 107 -2.16 -14.96 0.41
N GLY A 108 -1.73 -16.01 1.11
CA GLY A 108 -0.33 -16.39 1.20
C GLY A 108 0.50 -15.37 1.96
N ARG A 109 1.75 -15.16 1.51
CA ARG A 109 2.77 -14.37 2.23
C ARG A 109 2.64 -12.85 2.09
N SER A 110 1.80 -12.37 1.16
CA SER A 110 1.51 -10.95 1.00
C SER A 110 0.10 -10.74 0.47
N ILE A 111 -0.47 -9.58 0.81
CA ILE A 111 -1.75 -9.11 0.30
C ILE A 111 -1.45 -7.97 -0.64
N ILE A 112 -1.95 -8.05 -1.88
CA ILE A 112 -1.75 -7.02 -2.89
C ILE A 112 -3.06 -6.27 -3.09
N ILE A 113 -3.04 -4.96 -2.89
CA ILE A 113 -4.16 -4.07 -3.18
C ILE A 113 -3.81 -3.30 -4.45
N GLU A 114 -4.64 -3.45 -5.48
CA GLU A 114 -4.50 -2.68 -6.71
C GLU A 114 -5.71 -1.79 -6.92
N ARG A 115 -5.49 -0.48 -6.98
CA ARG A 115 -6.49 0.50 -7.35
C ARG A 115 -6.25 1.03 -8.75
N ARG A 116 -7.20 0.79 -9.64
CA ARG A 116 -7.22 1.36 -10.99
C ARG A 116 -8.17 2.54 -11.05
N ILE A 117 -7.74 3.60 -11.72
CA ILE A 117 -8.49 4.85 -11.89
C ILE A 117 -8.55 5.17 -13.38
N THR A 118 -9.73 5.52 -13.86
CA THR A 118 -10.00 6.00 -15.22
C THR A 118 -10.81 7.30 -15.12
N ASP A 119 -11.07 7.95 -16.25
CA ASP A 119 -11.88 9.18 -16.27
C ASP A 119 -13.31 8.99 -15.76
N SER A 120 -13.87 7.78 -15.92
CA SER A 120 -15.27 7.47 -15.63
C SER A 120 -15.47 6.63 -14.36
N SER A 121 -14.45 5.88 -13.94
CA SER A 121 -14.58 4.89 -12.86
C SER A 121 -13.28 4.67 -12.09
N SER A 122 -13.40 4.06 -10.92
CA SER A 122 -12.28 3.52 -10.19
C SER A 122 -12.68 2.18 -9.58
N SER A 123 -11.78 1.20 -9.66
CA SER A 123 -11.94 -0.12 -9.04
C SER A 123 -10.79 -0.39 -8.08
N THR A 124 -11.06 -1.19 -7.05
CA THR A 124 -10.04 -1.70 -6.14
C THR A 124 -10.20 -3.20 -6.09
N VAL A 125 -9.09 -3.90 -6.31
CA VAL A 125 -9.04 -5.36 -6.30
C VAL A 125 -8.02 -5.78 -5.27
N VAL A 126 -8.37 -6.78 -4.47
CA VAL A 126 -7.44 -7.43 -3.55
C VAL A 126 -7.01 -8.76 -4.15
N LYS A 127 -5.71 -9.00 -4.12
CA LYS A 127 -5.05 -10.16 -4.73
C LYS A 127 -4.21 -10.88 -3.68
N ASP A 128 -4.01 -12.17 -3.91
CA ASP A 128 -3.02 -12.96 -3.18
C ASP A 128 -1.57 -12.59 -3.57
N TYR A 129 -0.60 -13.24 -2.93
CA TYR A 129 0.82 -13.05 -3.20
C TYR A 129 1.27 -13.43 -4.62
N GLN A 130 0.45 -14.19 -5.37
CA GLN A 130 0.71 -14.55 -6.77
C GLN A 130 0.11 -13.52 -7.74
N GLY A 131 -0.65 -12.53 -7.22
CA GLY A 131 -1.34 -11.53 -8.02
C GLY A 131 -2.70 -11.99 -8.55
N LEU A 132 -3.22 -13.12 -8.07
CA LEU A 132 -4.54 -13.61 -8.44
C LEU A 132 -5.62 -12.87 -7.64
N SER A 133 -6.60 -12.32 -8.35
CA SER A 133 -7.77 -11.72 -7.71
C SER A 133 -8.57 -12.82 -7.03
N LEU A 134 -8.90 -12.61 -5.76
CA LEU A 134 -9.80 -13.52 -5.06
C LEU A 134 -11.24 -13.22 -5.49
N PRO A 135 -12.11 -14.24 -5.68
CA PRO A 135 -13.53 -14.01 -5.86
C PRO A 135 -14.05 -13.23 -4.66
N ASP A 136 -14.89 -12.22 -4.93
CA ASP A 136 -15.38 -11.26 -3.94
C ASP A 136 -15.86 -11.99 -2.67
N PHE A 137 -15.34 -11.55 -1.52
CA PHE A 137 -15.91 -11.95 -0.23
C PHE A 137 -17.22 -11.17 -0.08
N ASP A 138 -18.34 -11.78 -0.46
CA ASP A 138 -19.65 -11.41 0.09
C ASP A 138 -19.70 -11.70 1.60
#